data_AF-A0A1Y2TE66-F1
#
_entry.id   AF-A0A1Y2TE66-F1
#
_cell.length_a   1.000
_cell.length_b   1.000
_cell.length_c   1.000
_cell.angle_alpha   90.00
_cell.angle_beta   90.00
_cell.angle_gamma   90.00
#
_symmetry.space_group_name_H-M   'P 1'
#
loop_
_entity.id
_entity.type
_entity.pdbx_description
1 polymer ?
#
loop_
_entity_poly.entity_id
_entity_poly.type
_entity_poly.pdbx_seq_one_letter_code
_entity_poly.pdbx_strand_id
1 'polypeptide(L)'
;MLDLLSVELIELIAGALDDKVELLALRLVCRHLCEATSILFARAWFTKLTIDFTPRSLLRLTNITRYEYLTLAVRCLEIADCFRPPIVRPLGVHVHDRPARVLGEGLSWPRLEKGHLDLTSRPVNDFMALIARFSLCTEICVTDGLDELPQDDDDADTKLTPIDACYIMFSLLEKNRGFQIQSFTIRLDRSLHLGGNTAQLLPGLADLLVRTSWPSHLKHLDIAWELNHELVNRTMDLISTATCVQSLRLSFPGSPLSETMLQLLSQAPRVPALTKLKLSNIQWLTPNTLSGSVARFQESLKSLHIDHVNLSEGDFNTFFGLLADQNPPALESITVADCFRVFFCPLRVKEDALERCGGRFEFTLRHFRRKSRVSGVRYYGSGEGMRLTLQTLADNSCYRVGAGPSSPGIIKEYVGDLAGHVVEKFI
;
A
#
# COMPACT_ATOMS: atom_id res chain seq x y z
N MET A 1 43.85 -15.52 -0.18
CA MET A 1 44.32 -14.51 -1.16
C MET A 1 43.46 -13.25 -1.17
N LEU A 2 42.14 -13.33 -0.94
CA LEU A 2 41.29 -12.13 -0.86
C LEU A 2 41.70 -11.16 0.27
N ASP A 3 42.22 -11.69 1.38
CA ASP A 3 42.67 -10.90 2.55
C ASP A 3 43.93 -10.05 2.29
N LEU A 4 44.55 -10.18 1.11
CA LEU A 4 45.71 -9.40 0.68
C LEU A 4 45.34 -8.30 -0.32
N LEU A 5 44.07 -8.23 -0.72
CA LEU A 5 43.57 -7.21 -1.64
C LEU A 5 43.32 -5.89 -0.91
N SER A 6 43.34 -4.77 -1.64
CA SER A 6 42.94 -3.49 -1.08
C SER A 6 41.43 -3.47 -0.81
N VAL A 7 41.00 -2.62 0.12
CA VAL A 7 39.59 -2.49 0.51
C VAL A 7 38.72 -2.16 -0.70
N GLU A 8 39.19 -1.31 -1.60
CA GLU A 8 38.47 -0.89 -2.81
C GLU A 8 38.22 -2.07 -3.76
N LEU A 9 39.19 -2.97 -3.90
CA LEU A 9 39.03 -4.18 -4.71
C LEU A 9 38.08 -5.18 -4.05
N ILE A 10 38.12 -5.30 -2.73
CA ILE A 10 37.18 -6.15 -1.97
C ILE A 10 35.76 -5.62 -2.11
N GLU A 11 35.56 -4.30 -2.01
CA GLU A 11 34.25 -3.66 -2.20
C GLU A 11 33.76 -3.83 -3.65
N LEU A 12 34.64 -3.72 -4.65
CA LEU A 12 34.30 -3.96 -6.06
C LEU A 12 33.83 -5.41 -6.28
N ILE A 13 34.56 -6.39 -5.74
CA ILE A 13 34.19 -7.81 -5.82
C ILE A 13 32.87 -8.04 -5.11
N ALA A 14 32.72 -7.55 -3.88
CA ALA A 14 31.51 -7.71 -3.08
C ALA A 14 30.29 -7.02 -3.72
N GLY A 15 30.50 -5.89 -4.40
CA GLY A 15 29.45 -5.18 -5.13
C GLY A 15 29.02 -5.87 -6.42
N ALA A 16 29.84 -6.77 -6.96
CA ALA A 16 29.52 -7.61 -8.12
C ALA A 16 28.85 -8.95 -7.75
N LEU A 17 28.71 -9.25 -6.44
CA LEU A 17 27.96 -10.42 -5.98
C LEU A 17 26.46 -10.11 -6.05
N ASP A 18 25.75 -10.80 -6.94
CA ASP A 18 24.31 -10.62 -7.12
C ASP A 18 23.48 -11.24 -5.97
N ASP A 19 24.06 -12.16 -5.20
CA ASP A 19 23.38 -12.87 -4.10
C ASP A 19 23.85 -12.42 -2.70
N LYS A 20 22.88 -12.13 -1.83
CA LYS A 20 23.08 -11.85 -0.41
C LYS A 20 23.77 -12.99 0.34
N VAL A 21 23.60 -14.23 -0.12
CA VAL A 21 24.22 -15.42 0.45
C VAL A 21 25.73 -15.42 0.20
N GLU A 22 26.17 -15.05 -1.00
CA GLU A 22 27.59 -14.96 -1.37
C GLU A 22 28.29 -13.87 -0.58
N LEU A 23 27.63 -12.72 -0.41
CA LEU A 23 28.14 -11.63 0.43
C LEU A 23 28.30 -12.06 1.89
N LEU A 24 27.36 -12.86 2.42
CA LEU A 24 27.46 -13.41 3.77
C LEU A 24 28.62 -14.43 3.87
N ALA A 25 28.75 -15.33 2.90
CA ALA A 25 29.83 -16.31 2.86
C ALA A 25 31.20 -15.63 2.85
N LEU A 26 31.38 -14.58 2.04
CA LEU A 26 32.60 -13.78 1.97
C LEU A 26 32.99 -13.19 3.32
N ARG A 27 32.01 -12.70 4.09
CA ARG A 27 32.22 -12.12 5.43
C ARG A 27 32.63 -13.14 6.49
N LEU A 28 32.27 -14.41 6.30
CA LEU A 28 32.59 -15.48 7.24
C LEU A 28 34.01 -16.04 7.04
N VAL A 29 34.66 -15.73 5.92
CA VAL A 29 36.01 -16.21 5.62
C VAL A 29 37.04 -15.68 6.60
N CYS A 30 37.05 -14.36 6.83
CA CYS A 30 37.97 -13.74 7.77
C CYS A 30 37.45 -12.38 8.28
N ARG A 31 38.11 -11.89 9.34
CA ARG A 31 37.80 -10.58 9.94
C ARG A 31 38.02 -9.40 8.99
N HIS A 32 39.08 -9.43 8.17
CA HIS A 32 39.40 -8.34 7.26
C HIS A 32 38.31 -8.14 6.19
N LEU A 33 37.86 -9.23 5.55
CA LEU A 33 36.76 -9.18 4.59
C LEU A 33 35.43 -8.80 5.24
N CYS A 34 35.20 -9.22 6.49
CA CYS A 34 34.05 -8.78 7.26
C CYS A 34 34.07 -7.26 7.46
N GLU A 35 35.20 -6.68 7.88
CA GLU A 35 35.35 -5.23 8.06
C GLU A 35 35.19 -4.49 6.73
N ALA A 36 35.93 -4.89 5.69
CA ALA A 36 35.94 -4.27 4.37
C ALA A 36 34.56 -4.27 3.68
N THR A 37 33.71 -5.28 3.92
CA THR A 37 32.39 -5.37 3.26
C THR A 37 31.24 -4.87 4.14
N SER A 38 31.51 -4.26 5.29
CA SER A 38 30.49 -3.91 6.29
C SER A 38 29.42 -2.95 5.78
N ILE A 39 29.79 -1.96 4.99
CA ILE A 39 28.85 -0.97 4.43
C ILE A 39 27.93 -1.62 3.39
N LEU A 40 28.49 -2.42 2.47
CA LEU A 40 27.73 -3.14 1.44
C LEU A 40 26.75 -4.13 2.09
N PHE A 41 27.22 -4.89 3.08
CA PHE A 41 26.37 -5.79 3.85
C PHE A 41 25.24 -5.05 4.56
N ALA A 42 25.54 -3.93 5.23
CA ALA A 42 24.56 -3.12 5.91
C ALA A 42 23.46 -2.64 4.94
N ARG A 43 23.83 -2.14 3.76
CA ARG A 43 22.88 -1.74 2.72
C ARG A 43 22.05 -2.94 2.21
N ALA A 44 22.67 -4.08 1.93
CA ALA A 44 21.96 -5.24 1.39
C ALA A 44 20.95 -5.85 2.38
N TRP A 45 21.24 -5.81 3.69
CA TRP A 45 20.46 -6.52 4.70
C TRP A 45 19.62 -5.63 5.64
N PHE A 46 19.98 -4.36 5.81
CA PHE A 46 19.38 -3.47 6.82
C PHE A 46 18.69 -2.24 6.21
N THR A 47 18.66 -2.07 4.87
CA THR A 47 17.92 -0.98 4.23
C THR A 47 16.46 -0.91 4.69
N LYS A 48 15.83 -2.07 4.90
CA LYS A 48 14.47 -2.20 5.45
C LYS A 48 14.51 -3.03 6.74
N LEU A 49 13.91 -2.51 7.81
CA LEU A 49 13.74 -3.22 9.07
C LEU A 49 12.26 -3.45 9.36
N THR A 50 11.89 -4.72 9.52
CA THR A 50 10.56 -5.11 9.98
C THR A 50 10.55 -5.30 11.50
N ILE A 51 9.56 -4.72 12.18
CA ILE A 51 9.44 -4.63 13.64
C ILE A 51 8.01 -5.01 14.07
N ASP A 52 7.90 -5.96 15.00
CA ASP A 52 6.63 -6.40 15.61
C ASP A 52 6.48 -5.98 17.08
N PHE A 53 7.37 -5.11 17.60
CA PHE A 53 7.44 -4.72 19.02
C PHE A 53 7.66 -5.84 20.05
N THR A 54 7.91 -7.08 19.64
CA THR A 54 8.19 -8.17 20.59
C THR A 54 9.56 -7.99 21.27
N PRO A 55 9.82 -8.59 22.45
CA PRO A 55 11.13 -8.53 23.10
C PRO A 55 12.29 -8.90 22.17
N ARG A 56 12.07 -9.89 21.27
CA ARG A 56 13.08 -10.33 20.31
C ARG A 56 13.37 -9.26 19.27
N SER A 57 12.34 -8.60 18.74
CA SER A 57 12.51 -7.51 17.77
C SER A 57 13.17 -6.30 18.41
N LEU A 58 12.79 -5.92 19.63
CA LEU A 58 13.43 -4.83 20.38
C LEU A 58 14.89 -5.15 20.73
N LEU A 59 15.22 -6.39 21.09
CA LEU A 59 16.60 -6.82 21.30
C LEU A 59 17.40 -6.76 20.00
N ARG A 60 16.82 -7.20 18.88
CA ARG A 60 17.45 -7.07 17.55
C ARG A 60 17.71 -5.60 17.22
N LEU A 61 16.73 -4.73 17.44
CA LEU A 61 16.86 -3.29 17.22
C LEU A 61 17.96 -2.69 18.09
N THR A 62 18.00 -3.05 19.37
CA THR A 62 19.05 -2.65 20.31
C THR A 62 20.43 -3.05 19.78
N ASN A 63 20.60 -4.29 19.33
CA ASN A 63 21.86 -4.77 18.77
C ASN A 63 22.26 -4.04 17.48
N ILE A 64 21.31 -3.72 16.61
CA ILE A 64 21.56 -2.92 15.39
C ILE A 64 22.05 -1.53 15.78
N THR A 65 21.37 -0.89 16.74
CA THR A 65 21.73 0.49 17.13
C THR A 65 23.12 0.60 17.74
N ARG A 66 23.73 -0.48 18.22
CA ARG A 66 25.11 -0.45 18.74
C ARG A 66 26.15 -0.13 17.65
N TYR A 67 25.81 -0.30 16.38
CA TYR A 67 26.74 -0.13 15.26
C TYR A 67 26.27 1.00 14.34
N GLU A 68 27.06 2.07 14.28
CA GLU A 68 26.70 3.28 13.51
C GLU A 68 26.52 3.00 12.01
N TYR A 69 27.38 2.17 11.41
CA TYR A 69 27.26 1.83 9.99
C TYR A 69 25.95 1.07 9.68
N LEU A 70 25.39 0.33 10.64
CA LEU A 70 24.08 -0.31 10.48
C LEU A 70 22.95 0.72 10.62
N THR A 71 23.02 1.62 11.59
CA THR A 71 21.99 2.66 11.77
C THR A 71 21.91 3.60 10.56
N LEU A 72 23.05 3.91 9.95
CA LEU A 72 23.13 4.72 8.73
C LEU A 72 22.67 3.98 7.47
N ALA A 73 22.53 2.65 7.49
CA ALA A 73 22.04 1.88 6.36
C ALA A 73 20.51 1.79 6.31
N VAL A 74 19.82 1.94 7.44
CA VAL A 74 18.35 1.85 7.50
C VAL A 74 17.72 3.02 6.76
N ARG A 75 16.80 2.73 5.83
CA ARG A 75 16.02 3.70 5.05
C ARG A 75 14.52 3.56 5.30
N CYS A 76 14.06 2.34 5.60
CA CYS A 76 12.66 2.01 5.77
C CYS A 76 12.43 1.26 7.08
N LEU A 77 11.49 1.75 7.88
CA LEU A 77 10.95 1.07 9.06
C LEU A 77 9.56 0.54 8.71
N GLU A 78 9.41 -0.78 8.76
CA GLU A 78 8.13 -1.45 8.57
C GLU A 78 7.67 -2.02 9.90
N ILE A 79 6.53 -1.55 10.37
CA ILE A 79 5.81 -2.15 11.47
C ILE A 79 4.79 -3.10 10.87
N ALA A 80 5.04 -4.38 11.08
CA ALA A 80 4.18 -5.44 10.62
C ALA A 80 4.30 -6.61 11.58
N ASP A 81 3.27 -7.46 11.62
CA ASP A 81 3.41 -8.78 12.19
C ASP A 81 4.58 -9.50 11.48
N CYS A 82 5.59 -9.87 12.27
CA CYS A 82 6.74 -10.59 11.78
C CYS A 82 6.36 -12.05 11.58
N PHE A 83 5.78 -12.34 10.40
CA PHE A 83 5.51 -13.69 9.95
C PHE A 83 6.79 -14.54 10.06
N ARG A 84 6.74 -15.63 10.85
CA ARG A 84 7.73 -16.68 10.68
C ARG A 84 7.40 -17.37 9.36
N PRO A 85 8.35 -17.57 8.43
CA PRO A 85 8.08 -18.27 7.19
C PRO A 85 7.36 -19.59 7.49
N PRO A 86 6.46 -20.05 6.60
CA PRO A 86 5.74 -21.29 6.82
C PRO A 86 6.81 -22.36 7.02
N ILE A 87 6.68 -23.18 8.07
CA ILE A 87 7.52 -24.37 8.13
C ILE A 87 7.03 -25.25 6.98
N VAL A 88 7.75 -25.22 5.87
CA VAL A 88 7.57 -26.19 4.80
C VAL A 88 8.05 -27.52 5.38
N ARG A 89 7.14 -28.31 5.94
CA ARG A 89 7.44 -29.70 6.28
C ARG A 89 7.62 -30.47 4.95
N PRO A 90 8.50 -31.48 4.88
CA PRO A 90 8.85 -32.19 3.63
C PRO A 90 7.73 -32.96 2.90
N LEU A 91 6.45 -32.72 3.19
CA LEU A 91 5.32 -33.52 2.69
C LEU A 91 4.18 -32.67 2.07
N GLY A 92 4.45 -31.43 1.65
CA GLY A 92 3.46 -30.62 0.92
C GLY A 92 2.25 -30.16 1.74
N VAL A 93 2.25 -30.40 3.06
CA VAL A 93 1.29 -29.80 3.99
C VAL A 93 1.81 -28.42 4.35
N HIS A 94 1.21 -27.39 3.74
CA HIS A 94 1.33 -26.02 4.24
C HIS A 94 0.60 -25.96 5.58
N VAL A 95 1.34 -26.16 6.65
CA VAL A 95 0.83 -25.96 7.99
C VAL A 95 0.78 -24.44 8.22
N HIS A 96 -0.42 -23.87 8.11
CA HIS A 96 -0.71 -22.50 8.56
C HIS A 96 -0.78 -22.39 10.10
N ASP A 97 -0.47 -23.46 10.86
CA ASP A 97 -0.60 -23.55 12.33
C ASP A 97 0.43 -22.72 13.14
N ARG A 98 0.77 -21.51 12.72
CA ARG A 98 1.32 -20.54 13.67
C ARG A 98 0.39 -19.35 13.75
N PRO A 99 -0.22 -19.08 14.92
CA PRO A 99 -1.04 -17.91 15.07
C PRO A 99 -0.23 -16.69 14.66
N ALA A 100 -0.89 -15.78 13.94
CA ALA A 100 -0.37 -14.44 13.68
C ALA A 100 0.19 -13.88 14.99
N ARG A 101 1.44 -13.39 14.98
CA ARG A 101 2.02 -12.83 16.20
C ARG A 101 1.44 -11.45 16.39
N VAL A 102 0.77 -11.28 17.52
CA VAL A 102 0.24 -9.97 17.90
C VAL A 102 1.41 -9.01 18.12
N LEU A 103 1.26 -7.77 17.67
CA LEU A 103 2.27 -6.74 17.91
C LEU A 103 2.48 -6.58 19.43
N GLY A 104 3.74 -6.49 19.84
CA GLY A 104 4.11 -6.22 21.22
C GLY A 104 4.01 -7.43 22.16
N GLU A 105 3.63 -8.62 21.66
CA GLU A 105 3.48 -9.83 22.46
C GLU A 105 4.70 -10.09 23.36
N GLY A 106 4.44 -10.35 24.65
CA GLY A 106 5.46 -10.65 25.65
C GLY A 106 6.02 -9.42 26.38
N LEU A 107 5.44 -8.24 26.19
CA LEU A 107 5.68 -7.04 26.98
C LEU A 107 4.36 -6.50 27.53
N SER A 108 4.43 -5.78 28.65
CA SER A 108 3.30 -4.99 29.14
C SER A 108 3.30 -3.64 28.44
N TRP A 109 2.15 -3.26 27.88
CA TRP A 109 1.88 -2.00 27.20
C TRP A 109 0.79 -1.26 27.99
N PRO A 110 1.16 -0.48 29.02
CA PRO A 110 0.20 0.14 29.92
C PRO A 110 -0.83 0.97 29.16
N ARG A 111 -2.08 0.87 29.60
CA ARG A 111 -3.21 1.63 29.05
C ARG A 111 -3.73 2.64 30.08
N LEU A 112 -4.17 3.81 29.61
CA LEU A 112 -4.88 4.81 30.40
C LEU A 112 -6.32 4.34 30.67
N GLU A 113 -7.06 5.04 31.55
CA GLU A 113 -8.43 4.69 31.99
C GLU A 113 -9.45 4.50 30.84
N LYS A 114 -9.17 5.03 29.64
CA LYS A 114 -10.00 4.91 28.43
C LYS A 114 -9.51 3.80 27.46
N GLY A 115 -8.61 2.93 27.89
CA GLY A 115 -8.01 1.86 27.08
C GLY A 115 -6.91 2.33 26.10
N HIS A 116 -6.53 3.61 26.15
CA HIS A 116 -5.51 4.18 25.26
C HIS A 116 -4.11 3.74 25.67
N LEU A 117 -3.24 3.43 24.71
CA LEU A 117 -1.83 3.22 25.01
C LEU A 117 -1.24 4.45 25.72
N ASP A 118 -0.60 4.24 26.87
CA ASP A 118 0.16 5.26 27.55
C ASP A 118 1.48 5.52 26.78
N LEU A 119 1.50 6.60 26.00
CA LEU A 119 2.68 7.05 25.24
C LEU A 119 3.83 7.57 26.11
N THR A 120 3.60 7.73 27.42
CA THR A 120 4.63 8.07 28.40
C THR A 120 5.22 6.85 29.09
N SER A 121 4.67 5.66 28.83
CA SER A 121 5.17 4.41 29.38
C SER A 121 6.61 4.14 28.94
N ARG A 122 7.34 3.45 29.81
CA ARG A 122 8.74 3.08 29.58
C ARG A 122 8.96 2.31 28.27
N PRO A 123 8.18 1.26 27.92
CA PRO A 123 8.38 0.51 26.67
C PRO A 123 8.27 1.39 25.41
N VAL A 124 7.33 2.34 25.40
CA VAL A 124 7.15 3.29 24.30
C VAL A 124 8.35 4.23 24.20
N ASN A 125 8.79 4.81 25.32
CA ASN A 125 9.95 5.71 25.35
C ASN A 125 11.25 5.01 24.97
N ASP A 126 11.49 3.80 25.49
CA ASP A 126 12.67 2.98 25.16
C ASP A 126 12.69 2.67 23.66
N PHE A 127 11.55 2.31 23.08
CA PHE A 127 11.41 2.11 21.64
C PHE A 127 11.67 3.39 20.84
N MET A 128 11.06 4.53 21.22
CA MET A 128 11.27 5.80 20.54
C MET A 128 12.75 6.22 20.56
N ALA A 129 13.43 6.02 21.69
CA ALA A 129 14.86 6.31 21.83
C ALA A 129 15.72 5.43 20.92
N LEU A 130 15.36 4.16 20.73
CA LEU A 130 16.05 3.28 19.78
C LEU A 130 15.83 3.75 18.34
N ILE A 131 14.59 4.08 17.98
CA ILE A 131 14.28 4.50 16.60
C ILE A 131 14.91 5.85 16.25
N ALA A 132 15.00 6.78 17.20
CA ALA A 132 15.63 8.09 17.02
C ALA A 132 17.08 8.00 16.49
N ARG A 133 17.74 6.85 16.62
CA ARG A 133 19.11 6.61 16.14
C ARG A 133 19.21 6.35 14.64
N PHE A 134 18.11 6.08 13.94
CA PHE A 134 18.06 5.87 12.50
C PHE A 134 17.86 7.18 11.74
N SER A 135 18.84 8.08 11.84
CA SER A 135 18.75 9.45 11.29
C SER A 135 18.55 9.52 9.78
N LEU A 136 18.92 8.48 9.04
CA LEU A 136 18.75 8.39 7.58
C LEU A 136 17.49 7.60 7.17
N CYS A 137 16.61 7.27 8.11
CA CYS A 137 15.32 6.67 7.79
C CYS A 137 14.43 7.70 7.09
N THR A 138 13.96 7.36 5.89
CA THR A 138 13.11 8.22 5.05
C THR A 138 11.72 7.65 4.82
N GLU A 139 11.47 6.41 5.24
CA GLU A 139 10.21 5.71 4.99
C GLU A 139 9.70 5.03 6.26
N ILE A 140 8.41 5.20 6.54
CA ILE A 140 7.71 4.47 7.59
C ILE A 140 6.49 3.79 6.98
N CYS A 141 6.34 2.51 7.29
CA CYS A 141 5.22 1.70 6.85
C CYS A 141 4.61 1.01 8.07
N VAL A 142 3.30 1.17 8.27
CA VAL A 142 2.54 0.43 9.27
C VAL A 142 1.51 -0.41 8.54
N THR A 143 1.59 -1.73 8.69
CA THR A 143 0.70 -2.68 8.03
C THR A 143 0.07 -3.61 9.04
N ASP A 144 -1.18 -3.97 8.82
CA ASP A 144 -1.85 -5.02 9.56
C ASP A 144 -1.26 -6.41 9.23
N GLY A 145 -1.25 -7.30 10.24
CA GLY A 145 -0.86 -8.70 10.09
C GLY A 145 -1.93 -9.51 9.35
N LEU A 146 -1.59 -10.72 8.92
CA LEU A 146 -2.50 -11.61 8.17
C LEU A 146 -3.18 -12.66 9.07
N ASP A 147 -4.43 -12.94 8.71
CA ASP A 147 -5.21 -14.18 8.84
C ASP A 147 -6.14 -14.44 10.03
N GLU A 148 -5.94 -13.95 11.26
CA GLU A 148 -6.94 -14.12 12.32
C GLU A 148 -6.61 -13.20 13.50
N LEU A 149 -7.56 -12.34 13.91
CA LEU A 149 -7.46 -11.73 15.24
C LEU A 149 -7.59 -12.86 16.28
N PRO A 150 -6.68 -12.96 17.25
CA PRO A 150 -6.87 -13.91 18.35
C PRO A 150 -8.23 -13.61 18.99
N GLN A 151 -9.09 -14.63 19.06
CA GLN A 151 -10.32 -14.57 19.85
C GLN A 151 -9.98 -14.13 21.27
N ASP A 152 -10.88 -13.32 21.85
CA ASP A 152 -10.81 -12.71 23.18
C ASP A 152 -10.06 -13.57 24.22
N ASP A 153 -8.76 -13.33 24.36
CA ASP A 153 -7.98 -13.71 25.53
C ASP A 153 -7.69 -12.42 26.31
N ASP A 154 -8.14 -12.41 27.58
CA ASP A 154 -8.22 -11.35 28.59
C ASP A 154 -6.97 -10.47 28.82
N ASP A 155 -5.88 -10.67 28.08
CA ASP A 155 -4.63 -9.93 28.23
C ASP A 155 -4.55 -8.67 27.33
N ALA A 156 -5.52 -7.75 27.49
CA ALA A 156 -5.55 -6.47 26.75
C ALA A 156 -4.30 -5.60 26.98
N ASP A 157 -3.62 -5.76 28.10
CA ASP A 157 -2.43 -4.99 28.51
C ASP A 157 -1.12 -5.52 27.91
N THR A 158 -1.12 -6.61 27.15
CA THR A 158 0.10 -7.18 26.55
C THR A 158 0.16 -7.07 25.02
N LYS A 159 -0.92 -6.57 24.41
CA LYS A 159 -1.13 -6.57 22.97
C LYS A 159 -1.17 -5.15 22.44
N LEU A 160 -0.42 -4.85 21.38
CA LEU A 160 -0.55 -3.63 20.60
C LEU A 160 -1.45 -3.88 19.39
N THR A 161 -2.33 -2.94 19.12
CA THR A 161 -3.06 -2.90 17.85
C THR A 161 -2.20 -2.21 16.78
N PRO A 162 -2.47 -2.45 15.48
CA PRO A 162 -1.85 -1.65 14.41
C PRO A 162 -2.13 -0.13 14.53
N ILE A 163 -3.25 0.23 15.17
CA ILE A 163 -3.57 1.64 15.49
C ILE A 163 -2.60 2.16 16.55
N ASP A 164 -2.34 1.41 17.63
CA ASP A 164 -1.36 1.77 18.66
C ASP A 164 0.05 1.98 18.05
N ALA A 165 0.43 1.17 17.06
CA ALA A 165 1.66 1.37 16.32
C ALA A 165 1.71 2.71 15.55
N CYS A 166 0.60 3.08 14.88
CA CYS A 166 0.48 4.39 14.23
C CYS A 166 0.65 5.53 15.24
N TYR A 167 0.05 5.40 16.42
CA TYR A 167 0.18 6.36 17.53
C TYR A 167 1.64 6.56 17.97
N ILE A 168 2.36 5.45 18.19
CA ILE A 168 3.78 5.49 18.54
C ILE A 168 4.57 6.20 17.44
N MET A 169 4.29 5.91 16.16
CA MET A 169 4.97 6.56 15.03
C MET A 169 4.69 8.06 14.96
N PHE A 170 3.43 8.48 15.09
CA PHE A 170 3.11 9.91 15.06
C PHE A 170 3.76 10.67 16.23
N SER A 171 3.73 10.09 17.43
CA SER A 171 4.39 10.68 18.60
C SER A 171 5.92 10.72 18.45
N LEU A 172 6.53 9.70 17.84
CA LEU A 172 7.95 9.70 17.50
C LEU A 172 8.30 10.88 16.57
N LEU A 173 7.53 11.06 15.50
CA LEU A 173 7.75 12.10 14.49
C LEU A 173 7.52 13.51 15.05
N GLU A 174 6.54 13.67 15.93
CA GLU A 174 6.31 14.94 16.65
C GLU A 174 7.50 15.31 17.53
N LYS A 175 7.99 14.36 18.34
CA LYS A 175 9.09 14.59 19.29
C LYS A 175 10.44 14.75 18.59
N ASN A 176 10.64 14.12 17.43
CA ASN A 176 11.93 14.10 16.74
C ASN A 176 11.88 14.87 15.42
N ARG A 177 11.99 16.20 15.52
CA ARG A 177 11.97 17.13 14.36
C ARG A 177 13.08 16.91 13.33
N GLY A 178 14.09 16.08 13.64
CA GLY A 178 15.17 15.73 12.73
C GLY A 178 14.81 14.68 11.68
N PHE A 179 13.69 13.97 11.81
CA PHE A 179 13.28 12.97 10.82
C PHE A 179 12.71 13.65 9.57
N GLN A 180 13.38 13.43 8.44
CA GLN A 180 12.90 13.84 7.12
C GLN A 180 12.23 12.67 6.42
N ILE A 181 11.07 12.25 6.93
CA ILE A 181 10.29 11.19 6.30
C ILE A 181 9.75 11.70 4.96
N GLN A 182 10.05 10.97 3.89
CA GLN A 182 9.60 11.24 2.53
C GLN A 182 8.45 10.32 2.11
N SER A 183 8.33 9.15 2.73
CA SER A 183 7.27 8.18 2.45
C SER A 183 6.60 7.72 3.74
N PHE A 184 5.27 7.84 3.81
CA PHE A 184 4.48 7.32 4.92
C PHE A 184 3.37 6.43 4.40
N THR A 185 3.28 5.21 4.92
CA THR A 185 2.32 4.19 4.49
C THR A 185 1.56 3.66 5.70
N ILE A 186 0.23 3.71 5.66
CA ILE A 186 -0.69 3.14 6.64
C ILE A 186 -1.57 2.14 5.89
N ARG A 187 -1.55 0.86 6.26
CA ARG A 187 -2.39 -0.18 5.66
C ARG A 187 -3.06 -1.05 6.71
N LEU A 188 -4.24 -0.61 7.12
CA LEU A 188 -5.12 -1.20 8.12
C LEU A 188 -6.45 -1.66 7.49
N ASP A 189 -6.42 -2.13 6.25
CA ASP A 189 -7.59 -2.49 5.44
C ASP A 189 -8.22 -3.84 5.79
N ARG A 190 -7.64 -4.61 6.72
CA ARG A 190 -8.07 -6.00 7.03
C ARG A 190 -8.60 -6.23 8.44
N SER A 191 -8.21 -5.43 9.42
CA SER A 191 -8.56 -5.61 10.84
C SER A 191 -10.06 -5.59 11.15
N LEU A 192 -10.91 -5.16 10.22
CA LEU A 192 -12.34 -4.88 10.45
C LEU A 192 -13.30 -5.94 9.88
N HIS A 193 -12.86 -6.83 8.99
CA HIS A 193 -13.72 -7.89 8.44
C HIS A 193 -14.11 -8.98 9.47
N LEU A 194 -13.56 -8.92 10.68
CA LEU A 194 -13.76 -9.92 11.74
C LEU A 194 -14.59 -9.40 12.94
N GLY A 195 -15.30 -8.27 12.80
CA GLY A 195 -16.29 -7.85 13.81
C GLY A 195 -15.72 -7.35 15.14
N GLY A 196 -14.40 -7.20 15.25
CA GLY A 196 -13.77 -6.52 16.37
C GLY A 196 -14.13 -5.03 16.34
N ASN A 197 -14.58 -4.50 17.47
CA ASN A 197 -15.09 -3.13 17.68
C ASN A 197 -13.99 -2.06 17.47
N THR A 198 -13.45 -1.97 16.26
CA THR A 198 -12.31 -1.11 15.87
C THR A 198 -12.77 0.23 15.28
N ALA A 199 -14.08 0.52 15.33
CA ALA A 199 -14.71 1.67 14.68
C ALA A 199 -14.47 3.03 15.38
N GLN A 200 -13.78 3.08 16.52
CA GLN A 200 -13.40 4.34 17.15
C GLN A 200 -11.89 4.45 17.19
N LEU A 201 -11.35 5.27 16.29
CA LEU A 201 -10.06 5.87 16.57
C LEU A 201 -10.15 6.60 17.88
N LEU A 202 -9.15 6.34 18.71
CA LEU A 202 -9.06 6.96 20.01
C LEU A 202 -8.88 8.49 19.79
N PRO A 203 -9.44 9.36 20.64
CA PRO A 203 -9.42 10.82 20.44
C PRO A 203 -8.02 11.47 20.35
N GLY A 204 -6.94 10.75 20.65
CA GLY A 204 -5.58 11.31 20.73
C GLY A 204 -4.83 11.42 19.39
N LEU A 205 -5.19 10.62 18.38
CA LEU A 205 -4.48 10.58 17.08
C LEU A 205 -4.73 11.90 16.33
N ALA A 206 -5.94 12.42 16.51
CA ALA A 206 -6.41 13.71 16.05
C ALA A 206 -5.49 14.87 16.49
N ASP A 207 -5.05 14.88 17.75
CA ASP A 207 -4.23 15.97 18.30
C ASP A 207 -2.79 15.94 17.76
N LEU A 208 -2.25 14.75 17.46
CA LEU A 208 -0.89 14.55 16.94
C LEU A 208 -0.75 15.00 15.48
N LEU A 209 -1.83 14.94 14.69
CA LEU A 209 -1.83 15.34 13.28
C LEU A 209 -1.86 16.86 13.08
N VAL A 210 -2.50 17.61 13.99
CA VAL A 210 -2.74 19.06 13.84
C VAL A 210 -1.50 19.90 14.24
N ARG A 211 -0.57 19.34 15.01
CA ARG A 211 0.53 20.11 15.65
C ARG A 211 1.90 19.97 14.99
N THR A 212 2.01 19.24 13.89
CA THR A 212 3.32 18.75 13.43
C THR A 212 3.74 19.25 12.06
N SER A 213 5.06 19.48 11.89
CA SER A 213 5.67 19.91 10.63
C SER A 213 6.13 18.75 9.74
N TRP A 214 6.20 17.53 10.28
CA TRP A 214 6.72 16.36 9.53
C TRP A 214 5.93 16.05 8.25
N PRO A 215 4.60 16.24 8.15
CA PRO A 215 3.87 15.94 6.91
C PRO A 215 4.38 16.78 5.72
N SER A 216 4.88 18.00 5.98
CA SER A 216 5.34 18.91 4.92
C SER A 216 6.52 18.38 4.10
N HIS A 217 7.25 17.37 4.59
CA HIS A 217 8.37 16.75 3.87
C HIS A 217 7.97 15.50 3.08
N LEU A 218 6.72 15.03 3.23
CA LEU A 218 6.25 13.84 2.54
C LEU A 218 6.16 14.08 1.04
N LYS A 219 6.68 13.13 0.28
CA LYS A 219 6.52 13.02 -1.17
C LYS A 219 5.54 11.91 -1.55
N HIS A 220 5.46 10.87 -0.72
CA HIS A 220 4.62 9.70 -0.91
C HIS A 220 3.75 9.47 0.34
N LEU A 221 2.44 9.35 0.12
CA LEU A 221 1.47 9.07 1.16
C LEU A 221 0.54 7.95 0.68
N ASP A 222 0.53 6.83 1.40
CA ASP A 222 -0.35 5.68 1.15
C ASP A 222 -1.22 5.44 2.38
N ILE A 223 -2.54 5.57 2.22
CA ILE A 223 -3.51 5.42 3.30
C ILE A 223 -4.52 4.37 2.86
N ALA A 224 -4.55 3.26 3.59
CA ALA A 224 -5.54 2.22 3.46
C ALA A 224 -6.15 1.89 4.83
N TRP A 225 -7.42 2.25 5.04
CA TRP A 225 -8.18 1.93 6.27
C TRP A 225 -9.68 2.16 6.03
N GLU A 226 -10.54 1.67 6.91
CA GLU A 226 -11.98 1.97 6.87
C GLU A 226 -12.24 3.37 7.42
N LEU A 227 -13.00 4.20 6.69
CA LEU A 227 -13.32 5.55 7.14
C LEU A 227 -14.53 5.57 8.06
N ASN A 228 -14.41 6.33 9.15
CA ASN A 228 -15.51 6.88 9.94
C ASN A 228 -15.52 8.42 9.80
N HIS A 229 -16.54 9.10 10.33
CA HIS A 229 -16.69 10.56 10.15
C HIS A 229 -15.50 11.38 10.67
N GLU A 230 -14.88 10.95 11.76
CA GLU A 230 -13.69 11.61 12.29
C GLU A 230 -12.49 11.40 11.37
N LEU A 231 -12.28 10.16 10.93
CA LEU A 231 -11.19 9.78 10.03
C LEU A 231 -11.19 10.50 8.71
N VAL A 232 -12.37 10.77 8.15
CA VAL A 232 -12.49 11.54 6.91
C VAL A 232 -11.80 12.90 7.08
N ASN A 233 -12.17 13.64 8.13
CA ASN A 233 -11.60 14.96 8.40
C ASN A 233 -10.09 14.87 8.70
N ARG A 234 -9.66 13.88 9.48
CA ARG A 234 -8.22 13.71 9.83
C ARG A 234 -7.36 13.29 8.66
N THR A 235 -7.88 12.42 7.79
CA THR A 235 -7.21 12.04 6.54
C THR A 235 -7.04 13.28 5.66
N MET A 236 -8.07 14.12 5.58
CA MET A 236 -8.00 15.39 4.85
C MET A 236 -7.02 16.39 5.49
N ASP A 237 -6.97 16.51 6.81
CA ASP A 237 -5.99 17.34 7.51
C ASP A 237 -4.55 16.90 7.19
N LEU A 238 -4.28 15.60 7.23
CA LEU A 238 -2.98 15.03 6.87
C LEU A 238 -2.60 15.32 5.41
N ILE A 239 -3.53 15.11 4.47
CA ILE A 239 -3.28 15.40 3.04
C ILE A 239 -3.04 16.91 2.83
N SER A 240 -3.80 17.77 3.50
CA SER A 240 -3.73 19.22 3.34
C SER A 240 -2.45 19.82 3.94
N THR A 241 -1.92 19.20 5.00
CA THR A 241 -0.65 19.60 5.64
C THR A 241 0.57 19.05 4.91
N ALA A 242 0.41 17.96 4.15
CA ALA A 242 1.48 17.33 3.39
C ALA A 242 1.73 18.02 2.04
N THR A 243 2.20 19.26 2.10
CA THR A 243 2.32 20.18 0.96
C THR A 243 3.28 19.74 -0.15
N CYS A 244 4.23 18.86 0.13
CA CYS A 244 5.17 18.33 -0.85
C CYS A 244 4.75 16.98 -1.46
N VAL A 245 3.56 16.45 -1.14
CA VAL A 245 3.15 15.13 -1.63
C VAL A 245 2.96 15.16 -3.14
N GLN A 246 3.64 14.25 -3.81
CA GLN A 246 3.57 14.06 -5.26
C GLN A 246 2.80 12.79 -5.63
N SER A 247 2.74 11.82 -4.72
CA SER A 247 2.09 10.54 -4.91
C SER A 247 1.16 10.24 -3.75
N LEU A 248 -0.13 10.22 -4.04
CA LEU A 248 -1.17 9.88 -3.07
C LEU A 248 -1.83 8.56 -3.44
N ARG A 249 -1.92 7.65 -2.48
CA ARG A 249 -2.71 6.42 -2.59
C ARG A 249 -3.75 6.38 -1.49
N LEU A 250 -5.00 6.16 -1.89
CA LEU A 250 -6.15 6.06 -1.00
C LEU A 250 -6.83 4.71 -1.22
N SER A 251 -7.13 4.01 -0.13
CA SER A 251 -7.83 2.73 -0.16
C SER A 251 -8.81 2.59 0.98
N PHE A 252 -10.11 2.52 0.67
CA PHE A 252 -11.18 2.59 1.67
C PHE A 252 -12.14 1.40 1.52
N PRO A 253 -11.71 0.17 1.87
CA PRO A 253 -12.53 -1.02 1.67
C PRO A 253 -13.84 -0.90 2.45
N GLY A 254 -14.97 -1.07 1.75
CA GLY A 254 -16.27 -1.18 2.39
C GLY A 254 -16.75 0.04 3.20
N SER A 255 -16.10 1.22 3.06
CA SER A 255 -16.58 2.43 3.75
C SER A 255 -17.57 3.28 2.94
N PRO A 256 -18.80 3.53 3.44
CA PRO A 256 -19.79 4.38 2.76
C PRO A 256 -19.39 5.86 2.71
N LEU A 257 -18.38 6.25 3.49
CA LEU A 257 -17.86 7.63 3.53
C LEU A 257 -16.81 7.91 2.45
N SER A 258 -16.49 6.93 1.62
CA SER A 258 -15.49 7.09 0.57
C SER A 258 -15.86 8.17 -0.44
N GLU A 259 -17.15 8.30 -0.77
CA GLU A 259 -17.64 9.38 -1.63
C GLU A 259 -17.44 10.75 -0.98
N THR A 260 -17.82 10.89 0.29
CA THR A 260 -17.60 12.14 1.07
C THR A 260 -16.12 12.51 1.10
N MET A 261 -15.23 11.54 1.31
CA MET A 261 -13.79 11.76 1.30
C MET A 261 -13.27 12.30 -0.05
N LEU A 262 -13.70 11.72 -1.18
CA LEU A 262 -13.29 12.21 -2.51
C LEU A 262 -13.94 13.55 -2.86
N GLN A 263 -15.16 13.82 -2.40
CA GLN A 263 -15.79 15.14 -2.54
C GLN A 263 -14.98 16.20 -1.78
N LEU A 264 -14.60 15.92 -0.53
CA LEU A 264 -13.73 16.83 0.23
C LEU A 264 -12.37 17.02 -0.44
N LEU A 265 -11.77 15.96 -0.98
CA LEU A 265 -10.51 16.06 -1.72
C LEU A 265 -10.62 16.97 -2.95
N SER A 266 -11.74 16.90 -3.69
CA SER A 266 -11.97 17.75 -4.86
C SER A 266 -12.23 19.22 -4.51
N GLN A 267 -12.84 19.49 -3.35
CA GLN A 267 -13.25 20.84 -2.92
C GLN A 267 -12.25 21.52 -1.97
N ALA A 268 -11.33 20.78 -1.37
CA ALA A 268 -10.44 21.30 -0.34
C ALA A 268 -9.57 22.46 -0.88
N PRO A 269 -9.49 23.59 -0.14
CA PRO A 269 -8.82 24.79 -0.61
C PRO A 269 -7.31 24.60 -0.75
N ARG A 270 -6.72 23.70 0.03
CA ARG A 270 -5.28 23.44 0.09
C ARG A 270 -5.03 21.95 -0.07
N VAL A 271 -4.65 21.55 -1.28
CA VAL A 271 -4.22 20.17 -1.58
C VAL A 271 -2.95 20.27 -2.43
N PRO A 272 -1.94 19.43 -2.18
CA PRO A 272 -0.71 19.43 -2.97
C PRO A 272 -0.98 19.09 -4.45
N ALA A 273 -0.11 19.59 -5.34
CA ALA A 273 -0.15 19.29 -6.76
C ALA A 273 0.31 17.84 -7.01
N LEU A 274 -0.65 16.92 -7.03
CA LEU A 274 -0.36 15.49 -7.19
C LEU A 274 0.10 15.17 -8.61
N THR A 275 1.17 14.37 -8.72
CA THR A 275 1.63 13.79 -9.98
C THR A 275 1.14 12.36 -10.17
N LYS A 276 0.86 11.64 -9.07
CA LYS A 276 0.34 10.28 -9.07
C LYS A 276 -0.83 10.18 -8.09
N LEU A 277 -1.95 9.67 -8.56
CA LEU A 277 -3.12 9.37 -7.75
C LEU A 277 -3.49 7.90 -7.95
N LYS A 278 -3.50 7.14 -6.86
CA LYS A 278 -3.98 5.75 -6.84
C LYS A 278 -5.20 5.65 -5.93
N LEU A 279 -6.32 5.22 -6.50
CA LEU A 279 -7.56 4.95 -5.79
C LEU A 279 -7.78 3.43 -5.81
N SER A 280 -7.96 2.82 -4.64
CA SER A 280 -8.07 1.37 -4.50
C SER A 280 -9.20 0.94 -3.58
N ASN A 281 -9.88 -0.17 -3.87
CA ASN A 281 -10.91 -0.74 -2.99
C ASN A 281 -12.01 0.25 -2.57
N ILE A 282 -12.32 1.25 -3.41
CA ILE A 282 -13.30 2.27 -3.09
C ILE A 282 -14.68 1.86 -3.62
N GLN A 283 -15.70 1.93 -2.77
CA GLN A 283 -17.07 1.56 -3.12
C GLN A 283 -18.01 2.77 -3.07
N TRP A 284 -19.16 2.62 -3.73
CA TRP A 284 -20.27 3.58 -3.75
C TRP A 284 -19.92 4.97 -4.32
N LEU A 285 -19.04 5.04 -5.32
CA LEU A 285 -18.71 6.30 -5.98
C LEU A 285 -19.64 6.59 -7.17
N THR A 286 -19.97 7.87 -7.36
CA THR A 286 -20.56 8.33 -8.62
C THR A 286 -19.46 8.66 -9.64
N PRO A 287 -19.72 8.50 -10.96
CA PRO A 287 -18.80 8.93 -12.02
C PRO A 287 -18.40 10.41 -11.89
N ASN A 288 -19.33 11.25 -11.44
CA ASN A 288 -19.13 12.69 -11.24
C ASN A 288 -18.19 12.99 -10.08
N THR A 289 -18.34 12.32 -8.92
CA THR A 289 -17.40 12.50 -7.81
C THR A 289 -16.01 12.03 -8.21
N LEU A 290 -15.91 10.87 -8.87
CA LEU A 290 -14.62 10.34 -9.31
C LEU A 290 -13.94 11.27 -10.32
N SER A 291 -14.65 11.70 -11.37
CA SER A 291 -14.10 12.63 -12.37
C SER A 291 -13.77 14.00 -11.75
N GLY A 292 -14.60 14.53 -10.85
CA GLY A 292 -14.32 15.78 -10.13
C GLY A 292 -13.06 15.71 -9.27
N SER A 293 -12.82 14.57 -8.61
CA SER A 293 -11.59 14.34 -7.83
C SER A 293 -10.33 14.27 -8.69
N VAL A 294 -10.44 13.75 -9.92
CA VAL A 294 -9.32 13.71 -10.88
C VAL A 294 -9.10 15.09 -11.50
N ALA A 295 -10.19 15.78 -11.89
CA ALA A 295 -10.16 17.12 -12.46
C ALA A 295 -9.42 18.12 -11.56
N ARG A 296 -9.54 17.96 -10.24
CA ARG A 296 -8.82 18.75 -9.24
C ARG A 296 -7.30 18.81 -9.50
N PHE A 297 -6.74 17.76 -10.09
CA PHE A 297 -5.31 17.62 -10.35
C PHE A 297 -4.96 17.61 -11.84
N GLN A 298 -5.88 18.01 -12.73
CA GLN A 298 -5.70 17.87 -14.19
C GLN A 298 -4.40 18.48 -14.73
N GLU A 299 -3.92 19.58 -14.12
CA GLU A 299 -2.72 20.30 -14.54
C GLU A 299 -1.40 19.63 -14.12
N SER A 300 -1.44 18.76 -13.09
CA SER A 300 -0.24 18.16 -12.51
C SER A 300 -0.22 16.64 -12.57
N LEU A 301 -1.38 16.00 -12.71
CA LEU A 301 -1.55 14.56 -12.60
C LEU A 301 -1.04 13.84 -13.84
N LYS A 302 0.09 13.16 -13.69
CA LYS A 302 0.72 12.36 -14.75
C LYS A 302 0.24 10.91 -14.76
N SER A 303 -0.10 10.36 -13.60
CA SER A 303 -0.51 8.96 -13.48
C SER A 303 -1.76 8.81 -12.64
N LEU A 304 -2.80 8.23 -13.24
CA LEU A 304 -4.02 7.82 -12.55
C LEU A 304 -4.08 6.29 -12.48
N HIS A 305 -4.35 5.75 -11.30
CA HIS A 305 -4.53 4.32 -11.09
C HIS A 305 -5.81 4.05 -10.33
N ILE A 306 -6.72 3.30 -10.94
CA ILE A 306 -8.02 2.94 -10.39
C ILE A 306 -8.05 1.41 -10.26
N ASP A 307 -8.21 0.92 -9.05
CA ASP A 307 -8.06 -0.49 -8.72
C ASP A 307 -9.21 -0.93 -7.79
N HIS A 308 -9.93 -2.00 -8.10
CA HIS A 308 -11.03 -2.46 -7.25
C HIS A 308 -12.07 -1.36 -6.88
N VAL A 309 -12.34 -0.43 -7.81
CA VAL A 309 -13.33 0.61 -7.61
C VAL A 309 -14.70 0.16 -8.10
N ASN A 310 -15.74 0.40 -7.30
CA ASN A 310 -17.13 0.12 -7.64
C ASN A 310 -17.96 1.40 -7.59
N LEU A 311 -18.72 1.63 -8.66
CA LEU A 311 -19.60 2.80 -8.78
C LEU A 311 -20.99 2.47 -8.20
N SER A 312 -21.55 3.39 -7.40
CA SER A 312 -22.91 3.26 -6.84
C SER A 312 -23.99 3.37 -7.92
N GLU A 313 -23.78 4.29 -8.85
CA GLU A 313 -24.65 4.58 -9.99
C GLU A 313 -23.82 4.88 -11.24
N GLY A 314 -24.45 4.76 -12.41
CA GLY A 314 -23.78 4.94 -13.69
C GLY A 314 -22.79 3.83 -14.03
N ASP A 315 -21.85 4.14 -14.93
CA ASP A 315 -20.82 3.23 -15.41
C ASP A 315 -19.47 3.94 -15.62
N PHE A 316 -18.44 3.14 -15.82
CA PHE A 316 -17.10 3.66 -16.12
C PHE A 316 -17.04 4.34 -17.49
N ASN A 317 -17.94 4.02 -18.43
CA ASN A 317 -18.02 4.74 -19.70
C ASN A 317 -18.29 6.23 -19.46
N THR A 318 -19.25 6.53 -18.60
CA THR A 318 -19.58 7.90 -18.19
C THR A 318 -18.38 8.59 -17.57
N PHE A 319 -17.66 7.91 -16.67
CA PHE A 319 -16.44 8.44 -16.06
C PHE A 319 -15.35 8.76 -17.10
N PHE A 320 -15.08 7.84 -18.04
CA PHE A 320 -14.07 8.07 -19.06
C PHE A 320 -14.48 9.16 -20.05
N GLY A 321 -15.77 9.26 -20.39
CA GLY A 321 -16.32 10.34 -21.21
C GLY A 321 -16.11 11.71 -20.54
N LEU A 322 -16.49 11.84 -19.27
CA LEU A 322 -16.26 13.06 -18.49
C LEU A 322 -14.78 13.41 -18.41
N LEU A 323 -13.91 12.42 -18.21
CA LEU A 323 -12.46 12.65 -18.14
C LEU A 323 -11.88 13.04 -19.52
N ALA A 324 -12.42 12.50 -20.61
CA ALA A 324 -12.05 12.88 -21.97
C ALA A 324 -12.46 14.34 -22.27
N ASP A 325 -13.65 14.75 -21.82
CA ASP A 325 -14.18 16.12 -21.99
C ASP A 325 -13.36 17.14 -21.19
N GLN A 326 -12.85 16.75 -20.02
CA GLN A 326 -11.94 17.57 -19.21
C GLN A 326 -10.56 17.74 -19.87
N ASN A 327 -10.15 16.79 -20.73
CA ASN A 327 -8.88 16.80 -21.47
C ASN A 327 -7.65 17.10 -20.57
N PRO A 328 -7.33 16.23 -19.59
CA PRO A 328 -6.25 16.48 -18.64
C PRO A 328 -4.88 16.53 -19.33
N PRO A 329 -4.24 17.72 -19.46
CA PRO A 329 -3.09 17.90 -20.35
C PRO A 329 -1.82 17.20 -19.84
N ALA A 330 -1.70 17.03 -18.52
CA ALA A 330 -0.53 16.42 -17.89
C ALA A 330 -0.60 14.88 -17.83
N LEU A 331 -1.76 14.27 -18.14
CA LEU A 331 -1.97 12.84 -17.94
C LEU A 331 -1.19 12.02 -18.98
N GLU A 332 -0.24 11.22 -18.48
CA GLU A 332 0.67 10.40 -19.27
C GLU A 332 0.37 8.89 -19.13
N SER A 333 -0.33 8.50 -18.06
CA SER A 333 -0.64 7.10 -17.75
C SER A 333 -1.99 6.96 -17.05
N ILE A 334 -2.81 6.03 -17.53
CA ILE A 334 -4.03 5.59 -16.84
C ILE A 334 -4.00 4.07 -16.68
N THR A 335 -4.26 3.59 -15.47
CA THR A 335 -4.46 2.16 -15.19
C THR A 335 -5.84 1.96 -14.59
N VAL A 336 -6.57 0.99 -15.11
CA VAL A 336 -7.86 0.57 -14.58
C VAL A 336 -7.83 -0.94 -14.43
N ALA A 337 -7.90 -1.42 -13.19
CA ALA A 337 -7.77 -2.84 -12.86
C ALA A 337 -8.84 -3.28 -11.85
N ASP A 338 -9.29 -4.51 -12.01
CA ASP A 338 -10.18 -5.24 -11.11
C ASP A 338 -11.43 -4.45 -10.67
N CYS A 339 -11.90 -3.51 -11.50
CA CYS A 339 -13.09 -2.71 -11.26
C CYS A 339 -14.33 -3.50 -11.67
N PHE A 340 -15.38 -3.45 -10.84
CA PHE A 340 -16.61 -4.20 -11.12
C PHE A 340 -17.23 -3.70 -12.43
N ARG A 341 -17.49 -4.63 -13.37
CA ARG A 341 -18.07 -4.37 -14.71
C ARG A 341 -17.16 -3.64 -15.71
N VAL A 342 -15.89 -3.41 -15.40
CA VAL A 342 -14.92 -2.91 -16.40
C VAL A 342 -14.21 -4.08 -17.06
N PHE A 343 -14.58 -4.36 -18.31
CA PHE A 343 -13.83 -5.26 -19.18
C PHE A 343 -13.42 -4.48 -20.42
N PHE A 344 -12.17 -4.01 -20.45
CA PHE A 344 -11.59 -3.45 -21.65
C PHE A 344 -10.60 -4.44 -22.27
N CYS A 345 -10.79 -4.75 -23.55
CA CYS A 345 -9.87 -5.56 -24.33
C CYS A 345 -9.44 -4.73 -25.55
N PRO A 346 -8.20 -4.19 -25.57
CA PRO A 346 -7.66 -3.43 -26.69
C PRO A 346 -7.82 -4.19 -28.02
N LEU A 347 -7.68 -5.52 -28.01
CA LEU A 347 -7.81 -6.36 -29.22
C LEU A 347 -9.21 -6.33 -29.87
N ARG A 348 -10.23 -5.79 -29.19
CA ARG A 348 -11.59 -5.63 -29.74
C ARG A 348 -11.81 -4.26 -30.36
N VAL A 349 -10.90 -3.32 -30.13
CA VAL A 349 -10.93 -1.98 -30.72
C VAL A 349 -10.40 -2.08 -32.15
N LYS A 350 -10.98 -1.30 -33.08
CA LYS A 350 -10.48 -1.22 -34.46
C LYS A 350 -9.01 -0.78 -34.46
N GLU A 351 -8.20 -1.43 -35.29
CA GLU A 351 -6.75 -1.19 -35.40
C GLU A 351 -6.45 0.29 -35.66
N ASP A 352 -7.16 0.93 -36.60
CA ASP A 352 -7.07 2.36 -36.89
C ASP A 352 -7.30 3.26 -35.66
N ALA A 353 -8.20 2.86 -34.74
CA ALA A 353 -8.49 3.64 -33.55
C ALA A 353 -7.38 3.49 -32.49
N LEU A 354 -6.77 2.31 -32.39
CA LEU A 354 -5.60 2.08 -31.54
C LEU A 354 -4.36 2.81 -32.07
N GLU A 355 -4.12 2.78 -33.38
CA GLU A 355 -3.02 3.51 -34.02
C GLU A 355 -3.14 5.02 -33.76
N ARG A 356 -4.35 5.57 -33.89
CA ARG A 356 -4.62 6.99 -33.62
C ARG A 356 -4.39 7.40 -32.16
N CYS A 357 -4.48 6.48 -31.21
CA CYS A 357 -4.13 6.78 -29.82
C CYS A 357 -2.62 7.07 -29.68
N GLY A 358 -1.76 6.53 -30.56
CA GLY A 358 -0.33 6.88 -30.60
C GLY A 358 0.47 6.51 -29.34
N GLY A 359 -0.06 5.62 -28.49
CA GLY A 359 0.54 5.20 -27.24
C GLY A 359 0.58 3.68 -27.07
N ARG A 360 0.87 3.21 -25.86
CA ARG A 360 1.06 1.79 -25.54
C ARG A 360 0.02 1.28 -24.55
N PHE A 361 -0.69 0.22 -24.93
CA PHE A 361 -1.52 -0.54 -24.01
C PHE A 361 -0.75 -1.71 -23.39
N GLU A 362 -0.93 -1.93 -22.10
CA GLU A 362 -0.42 -3.06 -21.35
C GLU A 362 -1.56 -3.71 -20.57
N PHE A 363 -1.57 -5.04 -20.51
CA PHE A 363 -2.52 -5.78 -19.70
C PHE A 363 -2.00 -5.91 -18.27
N THR A 364 -2.85 -5.63 -17.28
CA THR A 364 -2.55 -5.99 -15.90
C THR A 364 -3.00 -7.43 -15.66
N LEU A 365 -2.11 -8.25 -15.11
CA LEU A 365 -2.38 -9.65 -14.85
C LEU A 365 -2.63 -9.87 -13.36
N ARG A 366 -3.66 -10.65 -13.04
CA ARG A 366 -3.92 -11.17 -11.71
C ARG A 366 -3.63 -12.67 -11.70
N HIS A 367 -2.77 -13.08 -10.78
CA HIS A 367 -2.45 -14.49 -10.58
C HIS A 367 -3.43 -15.09 -9.57
N PHE A 368 -4.14 -16.13 -9.97
CA PHE A 368 -5.02 -16.89 -9.08
C PHE A 368 -4.82 -18.39 -9.33
N ARG A 369 -4.51 -19.13 -8.27
CA ARG A 369 -4.33 -20.61 -8.30
C ARG A 369 -3.47 -21.08 -9.49
N ARG A 370 -2.27 -20.49 -9.66
CA ARG A 370 -1.31 -20.78 -10.75
C ARG A 370 -1.77 -20.42 -12.17
N LYS A 371 -2.91 -19.74 -12.35
CA LYS A 371 -3.34 -19.18 -13.64
C LYS A 371 -3.26 -17.65 -13.61
N SER A 372 -2.77 -17.06 -14.69
CA SER A 372 -2.78 -15.61 -14.90
C SER A 372 -4.04 -15.24 -15.66
N ARG A 373 -4.82 -14.28 -15.15
CA ARG A 373 -5.97 -13.71 -15.85
C ARG A 373 -5.72 -12.23 -16.07
N VAL A 374 -6.11 -11.71 -17.23
CA VAL A 374 -6.16 -10.26 -17.44
C VAL A 374 -7.18 -9.70 -16.46
N SER A 375 -6.75 -8.76 -15.63
CA SER A 375 -7.59 -8.11 -14.62
C SER A 375 -7.84 -6.64 -14.90
N GLY A 376 -7.15 -6.07 -15.88
CA GLY A 376 -7.26 -4.67 -16.23
C GLY A 376 -6.35 -4.28 -17.38
N VAL A 377 -6.34 -2.97 -17.64
CA VAL A 377 -5.56 -2.36 -18.72
C VAL A 377 -4.87 -1.12 -18.21
N ARG A 378 -3.65 -0.93 -18.68
CA ARG A 378 -2.88 0.29 -18.54
C ARG A 378 -2.60 0.87 -19.91
N TYR A 379 -2.67 2.19 -20.00
CA TYR A 379 -2.27 2.93 -21.18
C TYR A 379 -1.19 3.94 -20.81
N TYR A 380 -0.22 4.11 -21.72
CA TYR A 380 0.81 5.14 -21.68
C TYR A 380 0.75 5.99 -22.95
N GLY A 381 0.62 7.30 -22.79
CA GLY A 381 0.57 8.27 -23.87
C GLY A 381 0.10 9.63 -23.35
N SER A 382 0.24 10.69 -24.14
CA SER A 382 -0.04 12.06 -23.69
C SER A 382 -0.82 12.87 -24.72
N GLY A 383 -1.37 14.01 -24.28
CA GLY A 383 -2.11 14.94 -25.14
C GLY A 383 -3.28 14.27 -25.86
N GLU A 384 -3.34 14.48 -27.18
CA GLU A 384 -4.42 13.96 -28.04
C GLU A 384 -4.54 12.43 -27.97
N GLY A 385 -3.43 11.72 -27.83
CA GLY A 385 -3.43 10.26 -27.70
C GLY A 385 -4.11 9.77 -26.42
N MET A 386 -3.89 10.47 -25.31
CA MET A 386 -4.59 10.20 -24.05
C MET A 386 -6.08 10.51 -24.18
N ARG A 387 -6.43 11.65 -24.79
CA ARG A 387 -7.83 12.04 -25.02
C ARG A 387 -8.59 10.99 -25.85
N LEU A 388 -8.01 10.56 -26.98
CA LEU A 388 -8.58 9.50 -27.83
C LEU A 388 -8.67 8.16 -27.11
N THR A 389 -7.71 7.84 -26.24
CA THR A 389 -7.75 6.63 -25.41
C THR A 389 -8.91 6.67 -24.42
N LEU A 390 -9.13 7.81 -23.75
CA LEU A 390 -10.26 7.99 -22.83
C LEU A 390 -11.60 7.86 -23.55
N GLN A 391 -11.72 8.42 -24.76
CA GLN A 391 -12.91 8.22 -25.61
C GLN A 391 -13.09 6.75 -26.00
N THR A 392 -12.00 6.09 -26.39
CA THR A 392 -12.03 4.65 -26.74
C THR A 392 -12.44 3.80 -25.54
N LEU A 393 -11.95 4.12 -24.34
CA LEU A 393 -12.38 3.47 -23.10
C LEU A 393 -13.86 3.74 -22.85
N ALA A 394 -14.33 4.98 -23.01
CA ALA A 394 -15.73 5.34 -22.85
C ALA A 394 -16.67 4.54 -23.79
N ASP A 395 -16.25 4.33 -25.04
CA ASP A 395 -17.06 3.62 -26.03
C ASP A 395 -17.06 2.09 -25.85
N ASN A 396 -16.04 1.55 -25.16
CA ASN A 396 -15.77 0.10 -25.14
C ASN A 396 -15.69 -0.52 -23.74
N SER A 397 -15.84 0.25 -22.65
CA SER A 397 -15.73 -0.24 -21.29
C SER A 397 -17.05 -0.78 -20.72
N CYS A 398 -17.67 -1.76 -21.38
CA CYS A 398 -18.85 -2.45 -20.82
C CYS A 398 -19.05 -3.88 -21.33
N TYR A 399 -19.25 -4.83 -20.40
CA TYR A 399 -20.08 -6.02 -20.62
C TYR A 399 -20.88 -6.34 -19.35
N ARG A 400 -22.17 -6.65 -19.52
CA ARG A 400 -23.05 -7.19 -18.48
C ARG A 400 -22.50 -8.54 -17.99
N VAL A 401 -22.35 -8.69 -16.68
CA VAL A 401 -22.27 -10.01 -16.04
C VAL A 401 -23.61 -10.70 -16.30
N GLY A 402 -23.60 -11.66 -17.23
CA GLY A 402 -24.79 -12.40 -17.68
C GLY A 402 -24.50 -13.38 -18.82
N ALA A 403 -23.44 -13.15 -19.61
CA ALA A 403 -22.86 -14.15 -20.48
C ALA A 403 -21.36 -13.86 -20.52
N GLY A 404 -20.56 -14.70 -19.86
CA GLY A 404 -19.13 -14.71 -20.16
C GLY A 404 -18.94 -14.96 -21.67
N PRO A 405 -17.85 -14.47 -22.28
CA PRO A 405 -17.53 -14.88 -23.63
C PRO A 405 -17.49 -16.40 -23.67
N SER A 406 -18.29 -17.01 -24.54
CA SER A 406 -18.14 -18.42 -24.90
C SER A 406 -16.66 -18.64 -25.20
N SER A 407 -16.05 -19.60 -24.53
CA SER A 407 -14.78 -20.16 -25.02
C SER A 407 -14.95 -20.40 -26.52
N PRO A 408 -13.99 -20.01 -27.37
CA PRO A 408 -14.08 -20.30 -28.80
C PRO A 408 -14.12 -21.83 -28.94
N GLY A 409 -15.31 -22.37 -29.24
CA GLY A 409 -15.54 -23.81 -29.37
C GLY A 409 -16.82 -24.38 -28.74
N ILE A 410 -17.64 -23.60 -28.00
CA ILE A 410 -18.87 -24.16 -27.38
C ILE A 410 -20.12 -23.55 -28.01
N ILE A 411 -20.78 -24.34 -28.87
CA ILE A 411 -22.14 -24.09 -29.34
C ILE A 411 -23.08 -24.33 -28.16
N LYS A 412 -23.79 -23.29 -27.71
CA LYS A 412 -24.88 -23.43 -26.74
C LYS A 412 -26.21 -23.40 -27.49
N GLU A 413 -26.92 -24.52 -27.51
CA GLU A 413 -28.35 -24.53 -27.86
C GLU A 413 -29.15 -23.92 -26.71
N TYR A 414 -29.93 -22.90 -27.02
CA TYR A 414 -30.92 -22.32 -26.11
C TYR A 414 -32.23 -23.11 -26.26
N VAL A 415 -32.67 -23.75 -25.19
CA VAL A 415 -34.06 -24.21 -25.06
C VAL A 415 -34.74 -23.31 -24.02
N GLY A 416 -35.81 -22.63 -24.44
CA GLY A 416 -36.48 -21.57 -23.69
C GLY A 416 -37.41 -22.06 -22.57
N ASP A 417 -37.60 -21.13 -21.63
CA ASP A 417 -38.68 -20.91 -20.66
C ASP A 417 -39.22 -22.08 -19.82
N LEU A 418 -38.95 -22.02 -18.51
CA LEU A 418 -39.93 -21.70 -17.46
C LEU A 418 -39.33 -21.97 -16.06
N ALA A 419 -39.47 -20.99 -15.17
CA ALA A 419 -39.19 -21.03 -13.73
C ALA A 419 -37.72 -21.20 -13.30
N GLY A 420 -37.30 -20.33 -12.39
CA GLY A 420 -35.91 -20.20 -11.92
C GLY A 420 -35.33 -21.50 -11.38
N HIS A 421 -34.17 -21.87 -11.91
CA HIS A 421 -32.98 -22.42 -11.24
C HIS A 421 -32.03 -22.91 -12.35
N VAL A 422 -30.90 -22.22 -12.54
CA VAL A 422 -29.83 -22.76 -13.40
C VAL A 422 -28.98 -23.69 -12.54
N VAL A 423 -29.11 -24.99 -12.77
CA VAL A 423 -28.14 -25.98 -12.32
C VAL A 423 -27.11 -26.13 -13.43
N GLU A 424 -25.89 -25.61 -13.22
CA GLU A 424 -24.76 -25.89 -14.10
C GLU A 424 -24.27 -27.32 -13.84
N LYS A 425 -24.49 -28.22 -14.81
CA LYS A 425 -23.80 -29.52 -14.86
C LYS A 425 -22.44 -29.31 -15.52
N PHE A 426 -21.37 -29.55 -14.77
CA PHE A 426 -20.02 -29.69 -15.31
C PHE A 426 -19.86 -31.13 -15.84
N ILE A 427 -19.52 -31.29 -17.12
CA ILE A 427 -18.89 -32.51 -17.65
C ILE A 427 -17.42 -32.21 -17.84
#